data_AF-A0A2H0B8J1-F1
#
_entry.id   AF-A0A2H0B8J1-F1
#
_cell.length_a   1.000
_cell.length_b   1.000
_cell.length_c   1.000
_cell.angle_alpha   90.00
_cell.angle_beta   90.00
_cell.angle_gamma   90.00
#
_symmetry.space_group_name_H-M   'P 1'
#
loop_
_entity.id
_entity.type
_entity.pdbx_description
1 polymer ?
#
loop_
_entity_poly.entity_id
_entity_poly.type
_entity_poly.pdbx_seq_one_letter_code
_entity_poly.pdbx_strand_id
1 'polypeptide(L)'
;DYYTFMLAPILDGLKHNNTLTDQGLIDLGSTCLDGIYTSMKLKIEAEKEIEKGRQFETQWGKAIAIESKNDETLTVAQKLGYILVIRKDPQGMIRIKARPDSQVDLTYVWEKVKTADPQATWYLHPSKKMLLNGSYKNPNSIFSNLEIEDIINCF
;
A
#
# COMPACT_ATOMS: atom_id res chain seq x y z
N ASP A 1 13.74 1.25 24.84
CA ASP A 1 15.03 1.32 24.13
C ASP A 1 14.85 1.06 22.62
N TYR A 2 14.09 1.91 21.91
CA TYR A 2 13.71 1.64 20.51
C TYR A 2 14.79 2.03 19.50
N TYR A 3 15.65 2.97 19.87
CA TYR A 3 16.75 3.44 19.03
C TYR A 3 17.76 2.32 18.74
N THR A 4 17.86 1.32 19.62
CA THR A 4 18.70 0.12 19.44
C THR A 4 18.34 -0.70 18.18
N PHE A 5 17.14 -0.52 17.63
CA PHE A 5 16.73 -1.14 16.36
C PHE A 5 17.06 -0.29 15.11
N MET A 6 17.73 0.85 15.27
CA MET A 6 18.22 1.64 14.14
C MET A 6 19.49 1.05 13.56
N LEU A 7 19.78 1.39 12.29
CA LEU A 7 20.92 0.83 11.56
C LEU A 7 22.26 1.04 12.29
N ALA A 8 22.50 2.22 12.85
CA ALA A 8 23.78 2.52 13.52
C ALA A 8 24.04 1.63 14.75
N PRO A 9 23.12 1.50 15.73
CA PRO A 9 23.30 0.56 16.85
C PRO A 9 23.39 -0.90 16.42
N ILE A 10 22.69 -1.32 15.35
CA ILE A 10 22.82 -2.67 14.81
C ILE A 10 24.25 -2.92 14.29
N LEU A 11 24.80 -1.99 13.50
CA LEU A 11 26.17 -2.08 12.98
C LEU A 11 27.20 -2.08 14.12
N ASP A 12 26.98 -1.26 15.15
CA ASP A 12 27.87 -1.20 16.33
C ASP A 12 27.83 -2.52 17.13
N GLY A 13 26.63 -3.08 17.34
CA GLY A 13 26.48 -4.40 17.97
C GLY A 13 27.17 -5.53 17.19
N LEU A 14 27.08 -5.51 15.85
CA LEU A 14 27.74 -6.46 14.96
C LEU A 14 29.27 -6.31 14.94
N LYS A 15 29.76 -5.09 15.17
CA LYS A 15 31.19 -4.84 15.40
C LYS A 15 31.64 -5.44 16.73
N HIS A 16 30.90 -5.17 17.81
CA HIS A 16 31.25 -5.63 19.15
C HIS A 16 31.22 -7.15 19.33
N ASN A 17 30.32 -7.84 18.62
CA ASN A 17 30.25 -9.30 18.67
C ASN A 17 31.19 -10.01 17.66
N ASN A 18 32.00 -9.24 16.91
CA ASN A 18 32.95 -9.72 15.89
C ASN A 18 32.32 -10.64 14.82
N THR A 19 31.02 -10.50 14.53
CA THR A 19 30.35 -11.34 13.51
C THR A 19 30.77 -10.95 12.10
N LEU A 20 31.07 -9.67 11.87
CA LEU A 20 31.46 -9.14 10.56
C LEU A 20 32.82 -8.44 10.65
N THR A 21 33.56 -8.48 9.54
CA THR A 21 34.76 -7.65 9.35
C THR A 21 34.36 -6.20 9.11
N ASP A 22 35.30 -5.27 9.22
CA ASP A 22 35.06 -3.86 8.90
C ASP A 22 34.49 -3.68 7.49
N GLN A 23 35.01 -4.42 6.50
CA GLN A 23 34.46 -4.41 5.13
C GLN A 23 33.04 -4.97 5.09
N GLY A 24 32.76 -6.08 5.79
CA GLY A 24 31.41 -6.65 5.85
C GLY A 24 30.39 -5.71 6.50
N LEU A 25 30.81 -4.91 7.49
CA LEU A 25 29.98 -3.86 8.08
C LEU A 25 29.68 -2.74 7.08
N ILE A 26 30.68 -2.31 6.30
CA ILE A 26 30.52 -1.30 5.25
C ILE A 26 29.56 -1.81 4.16
N ASP A 27 29.72 -3.05 3.71
CA ASP A 27 28.90 -3.64 2.65
C ASP A 27 27.44 -3.79 3.09
N LEU A 28 27.21 -4.29 4.30
CA LEU A 28 25.87 -4.38 4.89
C LEU A 28 25.26 -2.99 5.07
N GLY A 29 26.01 -2.05 5.65
CA GLY A 29 25.57 -0.67 5.86
C GLY A 29 25.16 -0.01 4.55
N SER A 30 25.97 -0.13 3.50
CA SER A 30 25.69 0.41 2.17
C SER A 30 24.43 -0.20 1.56
N THR A 31 24.28 -1.53 1.65
CA THR A 31 23.08 -2.23 1.17
C THR A 31 21.82 -1.76 1.89
N CYS A 32 21.89 -1.55 3.21
CA CYS A 32 20.77 -1.01 3.98
C CYS A 32 20.44 0.43 3.57
N LEU A 33 21.45 1.28 3.34
CA LEU A 33 21.27 2.65 2.88
C LEU A 33 20.61 2.71 1.50
N ASP A 34 20.97 1.82 0.57
CA ASP A 34 20.32 1.71 -0.74
C ASP A 34 18.82 1.35 -0.61
N GLY A 35 18.49 0.45 0.32
CA GLY A 35 17.10 0.11 0.64
C GLY A 35 16.32 1.28 1.24
N ILE A 36 16.95 2.05 2.14
CA ILE A 36 16.37 3.27 2.72
C ILE A 36 16.13 4.32 1.62
N TYR A 37 17.12 4.56 0.77
CA TYR A 37 17.03 5.51 -0.34
C TYR A 37 15.90 5.13 -1.30
N THR A 38 15.81 3.86 -1.68
CA THR A 38 14.72 3.34 -2.52
C THR A 38 13.35 3.56 -1.87
N SER A 39 13.23 3.29 -0.57
CA SER A 39 11.98 3.50 0.18
C SER A 39 11.58 4.98 0.24
N MET A 40 12.55 5.89 0.38
CA MET A 40 12.30 7.33 0.34
C MET A 40 11.86 7.79 -1.05
N LYS A 41 12.53 7.30 -2.10
CA LYS A 41 12.18 7.60 -3.49
C LYS A 41 10.74 7.18 -3.82
N LEU A 42 10.34 5.97 -3.40
CA LEU A 42 8.97 5.49 -3.58
C LEU A 42 7.93 6.38 -2.88
N LYS A 43 8.23 6.95 -1.71
CA LYS A 43 7.32 7.89 -1.03
C LYS A 43 7.16 9.19 -1.80
N ILE A 44 8.27 9.76 -2.27
CA ILE A 44 8.26 11.00 -3.06
C ILE A 44 7.50 10.79 -4.38
N GLU A 45 7.70 9.64 -5.02
CA GLU A 45 6.94 9.28 -6.23
C GLU A 45 5.45 9.10 -5.93
N ALA A 46 5.12 8.46 -4.81
CA ALA A 46 3.73 8.30 -4.38
C ALA A 46 3.04 9.65 -4.16
N GLU A 47 3.69 10.62 -3.53
CA GLU A 47 3.16 11.98 -3.34
C GLU A 47 2.79 12.63 -4.69
N LYS A 48 3.69 12.54 -5.69
CA LYS A 48 3.44 13.08 -7.05
C LYS A 48 2.31 12.37 -7.79
N GLU A 49 2.12 11.08 -7.56
CA GLU A 49 1.03 10.30 -8.16
C GLU A 49 -0.30 10.60 -7.48
N ILE A 50 -0.31 10.79 -6.16
CA ILE A 50 -1.48 11.19 -5.38
C ILE A 50 -2.03 12.53 -5.85
N GLU A 51 -1.17 13.50 -6.20
CA GLU A 51 -1.59 14.80 -6.76
C GLU A 51 -2.43 14.67 -8.03
N LYS A 52 -2.21 13.60 -8.81
CA LYS A 52 -2.96 13.30 -10.05
C LYS A 52 -4.18 12.41 -9.80
N GLY A 53 -4.37 11.93 -8.58
CA GLY A 53 -5.46 11.04 -8.21
C GLY A 53 -6.82 11.74 -8.29
N ARG A 54 -7.86 10.95 -8.56
CA ARG A 54 -9.25 11.40 -8.60
C ARG A 54 -9.82 11.43 -7.19
N GLN A 55 -10.05 12.62 -6.66
CA GLN A 55 -10.68 12.81 -5.35
C GLN A 55 -12.20 12.67 -5.46
N PHE A 56 -12.82 12.08 -4.45
CA PHE A 56 -14.28 11.94 -4.34
C PHE A 56 -14.71 11.90 -2.88
N GLU A 57 -16.00 12.11 -2.62
CA GLU A 57 -16.56 12.04 -1.28
C GLU A 57 -17.28 10.69 -1.08
N THR A 58 -17.18 10.15 0.12
CA THR A 58 -17.92 8.95 0.54
C THR A 58 -18.78 9.27 1.76
N GLN A 59 -19.67 8.36 2.15
CA GLN A 59 -20.42 8.50 3.41
C GLN A 59 -19.52 8.62 4.66
N TRP A 60 -18.25 8.22 4.58
CA TRP A 60 -17.29 8.31 5.69
C TRP A 60 -16.34 9.52 5.58
N GLY A 61 -16.37 10.24 4.45
CA GLY A 61 -15.53 11.41 4.17
C GLY A 61 -14.64 11.25 2.93
N LYS A 62 -13.62 12.11 2.86
CA LYS A 62 -12.75 12.28 1.68
C LYS A 62 -12.01 11.02 1.28
N ALA A 63 -12.13 10.66 0.02
CA ALA A 63 -11.46 9.52 -0.58
C ALA A 63 -10.71 9.92 -1.86
N ILE A 64 -9.81 9.04 -2.29
CA ILE A 64 -9.05 9.24 -3.53
C ILE A 64 -8.83 7.91 -4.26
N ALA A 65 -8.93 7.96 -5.59
CA ALA A 65 -8.57 6.86 -6.48
C ALA A 65 -7.32 7.20 -7.30
N ILE A 66 -6.38 6.27 -7.36
CA ILE A 66 -5.03 6.49 -7.91
C ILE A 66 -4.70 5.34 -8.87
N GLU A 67 -4.26 5.67 -10.08
CA GLU A 67 -3.65 4.71 -11.00
C GLU A 67 -2.13 4.70 -10.78
N SER A 68 -1.60 3.60 -10.25
CA SER A 68 -0.18 3.52 -9.92
C SER A 68 0.30 2.09 -9.75
N LYS A 69 1.57 1.82 -10.08
CA LYS A 69 2.26 0.58 -9.69
C LYS A 69 2.82 0.64 -8.26
N ASN A 70 2.99 1.84 -7.71
CA ASN A 70 3.57 2.08 -6.40
C ASN A 70 2.55 1.87 -5.28
N ASP A 71 2.72 0.82 -4.48
CA ASP A 71 1.80 0.47 -3.38
C ASP A 71 1.88 1.48 -2.21
N GLU A 72 2.96 2.26 -2.12
CA GLU A 72 3.15 3.27 -1.07
C GLU A 72 2.14 4.42 -1.15
N THR A 73 1.53 4.61 -2.33
CA THR A 73 0.41 5.57 -2.55
C THR A 73 -0.73 5.36 -1.56
N LEU A 74 -1.04 4.11 -1.19
CA LEU A 74 -2.08 3.79 -0.21
C LEU A 74 -1.74 4.38 1.17
N THR A 75 -0.52 4.14 1.66
CA THR A 75 -0.07 4.58 2.98
C THR A 75 0.09 6.09 3.05
N VAL A 76 0.70 6.69 2.02
CA VAL A 76 0.94 8.13 1.96
C VAL A 76 -0.37 8.89 1.88
N ALA A 77 -1.31 8.46 1.02
CA ALA A 77 -2.62 9.11 0.93
C ALA A 77 -3.40 9.05 2.26
N GLN A 78 -3.37 7.92 2.97
CA GLN A 78 -3.99 7.83 4.30
C GLN A 78 -3.39 8.82 5.31
N LYS A 79 -2.06 9.01 5.29
CA LYS A 79 -1.37 10.00 6.12
C LYS A 79 -1.69 11.45 5.74
N LEU A 80 -1.98 11.71 4.47
CA LEU A 80 -2.45 13.00 3.98
C LEU A 80 -3.92 13.29 4.34
N GLY A 81 -4.61 12.34 4.99
CA GLY A 81 -5.92 12.55 5.58
C GLY A 81 -7.09 11.92 4.82
N TYR A 82 -6.85 11.27 3.68
CA TYR A 82 -7.90 10.52 2.98
C TYR A 82 -8.36 9.34 3.83
N ILE A 83 -9.65 9.23 4.08
CA ILE A 83 -10.22 8.16 4.91
C ILE A 83 -10.23 6.82 4.17
N LEU A 84 -10.31 6.87 2.84
CA LEU A 84 -10.35 5.72 1.96
C LEU A 84 -9.51 6.00 0.70
N VAL A 85 -8.73 5.00 0.30
CA VAL A 85 -7.85 5.09 -0.86
C VAL A 85 -8.08 3.87 -1.75
N ILE A 86 -8.34 4.12 -3.03
CA ILE A 86 -8.37 3.11 -4.10
C ILE A 86 -7.07 3.26 -4.89
N ARG A 87 -6.37 2.14 -5.10
CA ARG A 87 -5.22 2.07 -6.00
C ARG A 87 -5.48 0.97 -7.02
N LYS A 88 -5.44 1.29 -8.32
CA LYS A 88 -5.46 0.35 -9.44
C LYS A 88 -4.10 0.41 -10.12
N ASP A 89 -3.45 -0.72 -10.39
CA ASP A 89 -2.28 -0.69 -11.29
C ASP A 89 -2.64 -0.87 -12.75
N PRO A 90 -1.69 -0.61 -13.67
CA PRO A 90 -1.88 -0.87 -15.09
C PRO A 90 -2.11 -2.35 -15.44
N GLN A 91 -1.93 -3.29 -14.52
CA GLN A 91 -2.24 -4.72 -14.73
C GLN A 91 -3.69 -5.05 -14.33
N GLY A 92 -4.40 -4.13 -13.66
CA GLY A 92 -5.79 -4.30 -13.19
C GLY A 92 -5.92 -4.71 -11.72
N MET A 93 -4.81 -4.91 -10.99
CA MET A 93 -4.87 -5.25 -9.57
C MET A 93 -5.33 -4.04 -8.76
N ILE A 94 -6.45 -4.19 -8.06
CA ILE A 94 -7.07 -3.15 -7.26
C ILE A 94 -6.87 -3.39 -5.76
N ARG A 95 -6.58 -2.32 -5.03
CA ARG A 95 -6.52 -2.30 -3.57
C ARG A 95 -7.32 -1.13 -3.05
N ILE A 96 -8.27 -1.43 -2.18
CA ILE A 96 -9.06 -0.44 -1.47
C ILE A 96 -8.70 -0.56 0.01
N LYS A 97 -8.16 0.51 0.59
CA LYS A 97 -7.81 0.55 2.01
C LYS A 97 -8.39 1.78 2.67
N ALA A 98 -9.15 1.55 3.73
CA ALA A 98 -9.56 2.58 4.66
C ALA A 98 -8.52 2.79 5.76
N ARG A 99 -8.49 3.99 6.33
CA ARG A 99 -7.65 4.31 7.47
C ARG A 99 -7.95 3.38 8.65
N PRO A 100 -6.92 2.84 9.35
CA PRO A 100 -7.14 1.89 10.45
C PRO A 100 -7.99 2.42 11.61
N ASP A 101 -7.99 3.73 11.85
CA ASP A 101 -8.73 4.42 12.93
C ASP A 101 -10.14 4.88 12.52
N SER A 102 -10.54 4.67 11.25
CA SER A 102 -11.86 5.07 10.73
C SER A 102 -12.98 4.09 11.10
N GLN A 103 -14.24 4.48 10.88
CA GLN A 103 -15.43 3.61 11.03
C GLN A 103 -15.86 2.95 9.70
N VAL A 104 -14.99 2.93 8.68
CA VAL A 104 -15.32 2.39 7.37
C VAL A 104 -15.57 0.88 7.44
N ASP A 105 -16.65 0.43 6.79
CA ASP A 105 -16.99 -0.96 6.57
C ASP A 105 -17.24 -1.19 5.07
N LEU A 106 -16.34 -1.95 4.42
CA LEU A 106 -16.38 -2.21 2.98
C LEU A 106 -17.27 -3.41 2.59
N THR A 107 -18.05 -3.98 3.50
CA THR A 107 -18.88 -5.17 3.21
C THR A 107 -19.82 -4.92 2.03
N TYR A 108 -20.51 -3.78 2.04
CA TYR A 108 -21.45 -3.43 0.96
C TYR A 108 -20.75 -3.17 -0.38
N VAL A 109 -19.59 -2.52 -0.35
CA VAL A 109 -18.76 -2.29 -1.54
C VAL A 109 -18.26 -3.61 -2.11
N TRP A 110 -17.83 -4.53 -1.23
CA TRP A 110 -17.41 -5.87 -1.62
C TRP A 110 -18.52 -6.65 -2.32
N GLU A 111 -19.74 -6.60 -1.80
CA GLU A 111 -20.91 -7.23 -2.46
C GLU A 111 -21.14 -6.64 -3.85
N LYS A 112 -21.15 -5.31 -3.99
CA LYS A 112 -21.31 -4.63 -5.29
C LYS A 112 -20.24 -5.04 -6.30
N VAL A 113 -18.95 -4.96 -5.95
CA VAL A 113 -17.88 -5.27 -6.92
C VAL A 113 -17.85 -6.74 -7.30
N LYS A 114 -18.22 -7.63 -6.37
CA LYS A 114 -18.32 -9.07 -6.65
C LYS A 114 -19.50 -9.40 -7.57
N THR A 115 -20.60 -8.67 -7.47
CA THR A 115 -21.72 -8.79 -8.40
C THR A 115 -21.39 -8.21 -9.78
N ALA A 116 -20.70 -7.08 -9.82
CA ALA A 116 -20.31 -6.42 -11.07
C ALA A 116 -19.22 -7.19 -11.83
N ASP A 117 -18.27 -7.79 -11.11
CA ASP A 117 -17.19 -8.60 -11.68
C ASP A 117 -17.03 -9.93 -10.92
N PRO A 118 -17.89 -10.93 -11.22
CA PRO A 118 -17.93 -12.19 -10.48
C PRO A 118 -16.74 -13.12 -10.78
N GLN A 119 -15.98 -12.86 -11.85
CA GLN A 119 -14.80 -13.67 -12.21
C GLN A 119 -13.53 -13.19 -11.49
N ALA A 120 -13.50 -11.92 -11.07
CA ALA A 120 -12.36 -11.36 -10.36
C ALA A 120 -12.19 -11.94 -8.95
N THR A 121 -10.93 -12.12 -8.56
CA THR A 121 -10.57 -12.66 -7.25
C THR A 121 -10.58 -11.57 -6.18
N TRP A 122 -11.77 -11.22 -5.70
CA TRP A 122 -11.97 -10.27 -4.60
C TRP A 122 -11.84 -10.93 -3.22
N TYR A 123 -11.15 -10.25 -2.31
CA TYR A 123 -10.97 -10.65 -0.92
C TYR A 123 -11.23 -9.47 0.01
N LEU A 124 -12.25 -9.60 0.87
CA LEU A 124 -12.51 -8.69 1.96
C LEU A 124 -11.79 -9.18 3.21
N HIS A 125 -10.87 -8.36 3.74
CA HIS A 125 -10.17 -8.68 4.98
C HIS A 125 -11.15 -8.69 6.17
N PRO A 126 -10.96 -9.54 7.21
CA PRO A 126 -11.87 -9.62 8.36
C PRO A 126 -12.10 -8.30 9.12
N SER A 127 -11.15 -7.36 9.04
CA SER A 127 -11.33 -6.02 9.61
C SER A 127 -12.36 -5.16 8.86
N LYS A 128 -12.78 -5.60 7.67
CA LYS A 128 -13.67 -4.91 6.73
C LYS A 128 -13.16 -3.56 6.21
N LYS A 129 -11.95 -3.15 6.59
CA LYS A 129 -11.30 -1.90 6.14
C LYS A 129 -10.40 -2.07 4.92
N MET A 130 -10.24 -3.31 4.44
CA MET A 130 -9.40 -3.62 3.28
C MET A 130 -10.12 -4.56 2.35
N LEU A 131 -10.25 -4.15 1.09
CA LEU A 131 -10.79 -4.93 0.01
C LEU A 131 -9.73 -5.02 -1.09
N LEU A 132 -9.30 -6.25 -1.38
CA LEU A 132 -8.18 -6.54 -2.26
C LEU A 132 -8.69 -7.33 -3.45
N ASN A 133 -8.28 -6.94 -4.65
CA ASN A 133 -8.42 -7.76 -5.84
C ASN A 133 -7.05 -8.32 -6.20
N GLY A 134 -6.90 -9.62 -5.96
CA GLY A 134 -5.73 -10.37 -6.36
C GLY A 134 -4.40 -10.08 -5.66
N SER A 135 -3.37 -10.78 -6.14
CA SER A 135 -2.00 -10.70 -5.61
C SER A 135 -0.99 -11.20 -6.64
N TYR A 136 0.10 -10.45 -6.82
CA TYR A 136 1.24 -10.89 -7.64
C TYR A 136 1.89 -12.21 -7.17
N LYS A 137 1.66 -12.61 -5.91
CA LYS A 137 2.18 -13.87 -5.36
C LYS A 137 1.29 -15.08 -5.63
N ASN A 138 0.06 -14.86 -6.13
CA ASN A 138 -0.88 -15.93 -6.45
C ASN A 138 -1.10 -15.98 -7.97
N PRO A 139 -0.53 -16.96 -8.68
CA PRO A 139 -0.66 -17.05 -10.14
C PRO A 139 -2.09 -17.34 -10.62
N ASN A 140 -2.96 -17.88 -9.76
CA ASN A 140 -4.36 -18.18 -10.10
C ASN A 140 -5.30 -16.98 -9.87
N SER A 141 -4.75 -15.82 -9.49
CA SER A 141 -5.53 -14.63 -9.20
C SER A 141 -6.02 -13.97 -10.48
N ILE A 142 -7.33 -13.68 -10.53
CA ILE A 142 -7.96 -12.98 -11.64
C ILE A 142 -8.13 -11.51 -11.25
N PHE A 143 -7.48 -10.62 -11.98
CA PHE A 143 -7.62 -9.17 -11.79
C PHE A 143 -8.96 -8.68 -12.33
N SER A 144 -9.50 -7.65 -11.69
CA SER A 144 -10.80 -7.11 -12.07
C SER A 144 -10.67 -6.21 -13.30
N ASN A 145 -11.69 -6.27 -14.17
CA ASN A 145 -11.80 -5.41 -15.34
C ASN A 145 -12.57 -4.11 -15.05
N LEU A 146 -13.01 -3.89 -13.80
CA LEU A 146 -13.72 -2.68 -13.42
C LEU A 146 -12.82 -1.45 -13.59
N GLU A 147 -13.38 -0.39 -14.16
CA GLU A 147 -12.70 0.89 -14.22
C GLU A 147 -12.78 1.63 -12.89
N ILE A 148 -11.87 2.59 -12.68
CA ILE A 148 -11.86 3.37 -11.44
C ILE A 148 -13.23 4.00 -11.17
N GLU A 149 -13.91 4.47 -12.20
CA GLU A 149 -15.22 5.09 -12.07
C GLU A 149 -16.30 4.10 -11.59
N ASP A 150 -16.26 2.85 -12.08
CA ASP A 150 -17.19 1.80 -11.64
C ASP A 150 -17.02 1.52 -10.14
N ILE A 151 -15.77 1.54 -9.68
CA ILE A 151 -15.42 1.32 -8.26
C ILE A 151 -15.85 2.51 -7.42
N ILE A 152 -15.62 3.75 -7.88
CA ILE A 152 -16.05 4.97 -7.18
C ILE A 152 -17.57 4.96 -7.00
N ASN A 153 -18.34 4.56 -8.01
CA ASN A 153 -19.80 4.47 -7.96
C ASN A 153 -20.33 3.40 -6.97
N CYS A 154 -19.45 2.58 -6.39
CA CYS A 154 -19.84 1.63 -5.35
C CYS A 154 -19.97 2.29 -3.96
N PHE A 155 -19.36 3.45 -3.74
CA PHE A 155 -19.33 4.21 -2.48
C PHE A 155 -20.49 5.18 -2.33
#